data_AF-A0A969Y6I4-F1
#
_entry.id   AF-A0A969Y6I4-F1
#
_cell.length_a   1.000
_cell.length_b   1.000
_cell.length_c   1.000
_cell.angle_alpha   90.00
_cell.angle_beta   90.00
_cell.angle_gamma   90.00
#
_symmetry.space_group_name_H-M   'P 1'
#
loop_
_entity.id
_entity.type
_entity.pdbx_description
1 polymer ?
#
loop_
_entity_poly.entity_id
_entity_poly.type
_entity_poly.pdbx_seq_one_letter_code
_entity_poly.pdbx_strand_id
1 'polypeptide(L)'
;MNEDRQLTVHYNNGKTLKLSFPVQIRNSSAAVMEGMKKIMEGDRIAIEADGRLIVIPWSSVQHIEVSPAPTSMPFGVIKLAKVLE
;
A
#
# COMPACT_ATOMS: atom_id res chain seq x y z
N MET A 1 -9.92 2.70 19.59
CA MET A 1 -8.60 3.08 19.05
C MET A 1 -8.70 2.90 17.56
N ASN A 2 -8.69 3.98 16.78
CA ASN A 2 -8.91 3.91 15.33
C ASN A 2 -7.71 3.22 14.69
N GLU A 3 -7.90 1.97 14.25
CA GLU A 3 -6.91 1.18 13.52
C GLU A 3 -6.84 1.61 12.04
N ASP A 4 -6.94 2.92 11.78
CA ASP A 4 -6.91 3.44 10.42
C ASP A 4 -5.48 3.33 9.85
N ARG A 5 -5.40 2.83 8.63
CA ARG A 5 -4.19 2.74 7.83
C ARG A 5 -4.21 3.87 6.81
N GLN A 6 -3.05 4.46 6.55
CA GLN A 6 -2.84 5.45 5.53
C GLN A 6 -2.04 4.86 4.38
N LEU A 7 -2.48 5.11 3.16
CA LEU A 7 -1.78 4.79 1.92
C LEU A 7 -1.46 6.10 1.19
N THR A 8 -0.20 6.28 0.85
CA THR A 8 0.26 7.38 0.00
C THR A 8 0.81 6.80 -1.29
N VAL A 9 0.23 7.17 -2.43
CA VAL A 9 0.71 6.80 -3.76
C VAL A 9 1.40 8.02 -4.37
N HIS A 10 2.67 7.90 -4.70
CA HIS A 10 3.43 8.92 -5.41
C HIS A 10 3.44 8.57 -6.90
N TYR A 11 3.00 9.51 -7.73
CA TYR A 11 2.95 9.31 -9.19
C TYR A 11 4.22 9.83 -9.87
N ASN A 12 4.53 9.29 -11.05
CA ASN A 12 5.67 9.71 -11.88
C ASN A 12 5.62 11.19 -12.31
N ASN A 13 4.45 11.83 -12.23
CA ASN A 13 4.27 13.24 -12.53
C ASN A 13 4.45 14.16 -11.30
N GLY A 14 4.91 13.62 -10.16
CA GLY A 14 5.12 14.36 -8.92
C GLY A 14 3.85 14.62 -8.10
N LYS A 15 2.66 14.19 -8.56
CA LYS A 15 1.44 14.25 -7.75
C LYS A 15 1.41 13.14 -6.70
N THR A 16 0.57 13.33 -5.69
CA THR A 16 0.37 12.35 -4.62
C THR A 16 -1.12 12.12 -4.37
N LEU A 17 -1.52 10.86 -4.19
CA LEU A 17 -2.84 10.47 -3.67
C LEU A 17 -2.68 9.94 -2.24
N LYS A 18 -3.42 10.52 -1.29
CA LYS A 18 -3.45 10.09 0.11
C LYS A 18 -4.82 9.53 0.46
N LEU A 19 -4.84 8.36 1.07
CA LEU A 19 -6.05 7.62 1.42
C LEU A 19 -5.95 7.13 2.85
N SER A 20 -7.07 7.12 3.57
CA SER A 20 -7.21 6.51 4.89
C SER A 20 -8.27 5.43 4.82
N PHE A 21 -7.99 4.25 5.38
CA PHE A 21 -8.90 3.11 5.32
C PHE A 21 -8.74 2.24 6.58
N PRO A 22 -9.82 1.58 7.05
CA PRO A 22 -9.72 0.68 8.20
C PRO A 22 -8.95 -0.58 7.81
N VAL A 23 -8.43 -1.33 8.81
CA VAL A 23 -7.76 -2.62 8.57
C VAL A 23 -8.66 -3.56 7.77
N GLN A 24 -8.28 -3.83 6.52
CA GLN A 24 -9.04 -4.69 5.61
C GLN A 24 -8.80 -6.19 5.85
N ILE A 25 -7.59 -6.58 6.29
CA ILE A 25 -7.22 -7.99 6.48
C ILE A 25 -6.91 -8.23 7.96
N ARG A 26 -7.84 -8.87 8.66
CA ARG A 26 -7.60 -9.45 9.98
C ARG A 26 -7.03 -10.86 9.79
N ASN A 27 -5.69 -10.96 9.86
CA ASN A 27 -4.96 -12.19 10.17
C ASN A 27 -4.99 -13.34 9.14
N SER A 28 -4.09 -13.28 8.16
CA SER A 28 -3.28 -14.44 7.76
C SER A 28 -2.05 -13.92 7.02
N SER A 29 -0.85 -14.20 7.54
CA SER A 29 0.42 -13.85 6.91
C SER A 29 0.51 -14.35 5.46
N ALA A 30 -0.09 -15.51 5.18
CA ALA A 30 -0.23 -16.07 3.84
C ALA A 30 -1.12 -15.21 2.92
N ALA A 31 -2.24 -14.67 3.42
CA ALA A 31 -3.12 -13.81 2.65
C ALA A 31 -2.50 -12.43 2.35
N VAL A 32 -1.69 -11.92 3.28
CA VAL A 32 -0.90 -10.70 3.06
C VAL A 32 0.19 -10.96 2.02
N MET A 33 0.90 -12.08 2.10
CA MET A 33 1.94 -12.45 1.14
C MET A 33 1.36 -12.71 -0.26
N GLU A 34 0.24 -13.41 -0.37
CA GLU A 34 -0.45 -13.65 -1.64
C GLU A 34 -1.05 -12.34 -2.21
N GLY A 35 -1.64 -11.51 -1.36
CA GLY A 35 -2.12 -10.17 -1.73
C GLY A 35 -0.99 -9.30 -2.25
N MET A 36 0.16 -9.26 -1.56
CA MET A 36 1.34 -8.50 -2.00
C MET A 36 1.92 -9.08 -3.30
N LYS A 37 1.97 -10.40 -3.44
CA LYS A 37 2.40 -11.05 -4.69
C LYS A 37 1.47 -10.69 -5.86
N LYS A 38 0.15 -10.78 -5.69
CA LYS A 38 -0.84 -10.36 -6.69
C LYS A 38 -0.79 -8.87 -7.01
N ILE A 39 -0.46 -8.04 -6.02
CA ILE A 39 -0.25 -6.60 -6.18
C ILE A 39 1.01 -6.34 -7.02
N MET A 40 2.10 -7.11 -6.79
CA MET A 40 3.34 -7.02 -7.57
C MET A 40 3.24 -7.64 -8.97
N GLU A 41 2.43 -8.69 -9.15
CA GLU A 41 2.16 -9.34 -10.44
C GLU A 41 1.07 -8.61 -11.24
N GLY A 42 0.22 -7.84 -10.56
CA GLY A 42 -0.81 -7.02 -11.19
C GLY A 42 -0.18 -5.84 -11.94
N ASP A 43 -0.87 -5.35 -12.96
CA ASP A 43 -0.51 -4.16 -13.75
C ASP A 43 -1.15 -2.87 -13.19
N ARG A 44 -1.94 -3.00 -12.12
CA ARG A 44 -2.71 -1.91 -11.51
C ARG A 44 -3.01 -2.13 -10.02
N ILE A 45 -3.34 -1.04 -9.37
CA ILE A 45 -3.88 -0.95 -8.01
C ILE A 45 -5.35 -0.55 -8.13
N ALA A 46 -6.25 -1.28 -7.47
CA ALA A 46 -7.66 -0.93 -7.41
C ALA A 46 -8.05 -0.56 -5.98
N ILE A 47 -8.70 0.60 -5.81
CA ILE A 47 -9.09 1.17 -4.51
C ILE A 47 -10.56 1.58 -4.60
N GLU A 48 -11.37 1.19 -3.63
CA GLU A 48 -12.69 1.78 -3.41
C GLU A 48 -12.54 2.90 -2.37
N ALA A 49 -12.97 4.11 -2.72
CA ALA A 49 -12.94 5.27 -1.84
C ALA A 49 -14.11 6.20 -2.18
N ASP A 50 -14.85 6.63 -1.15
CA ASP A 50 -16.01 7.50 -1.28
C ASP A 50 -17.06 6.99 -2.29
N GLY A 51 -17.29 5.67 -2.35
CA GLY A 51 -18.23 5.07 -3.29
C GLY A 51 -17.75 5.08 -4.75
N ARG A 52 -16.47 5.37 -4.99
CA ARG A 52 -15.85 5.36 -6.33
C ARG A 52 -14.80 4.26 -6.40
N LEU A 53 -14.76 3.58 -7.53
CA LEU A 53 -13.66 2.68 -7.89
C LEU A 53 -12.55 3.48 -8.58
N ILE A 54 -11.38 3.53 -7.96
CA ILE A 54 -10.17 4.15 -8.49
C ILE A 54 -9.22 3.04 -8.93
N VAL A 55 -8.87 3.01 -10.21
CA VAL A 55 -7.91 2.05 -10.78
C VAL A 55 -6.67 2.81 -11.26
N ILE A 56 -5.52 2.50 -10.69
CA ILE A 56 -4.24 3.17 -10.93
C ILE A 56 -3.27 2.18 -11.59
N PRO A 57 -2.82 2.41 -12.82
CA PRO A 57 -1.78 1.58 -13.45
C PRO A 57 -0.45 1.71 -12.71
N TRP A 58 0.27 0.60 -12.50
CA TRP A 58 1.60 0.62 -11.86
C TRP A 58 2.63 1.43 -12.64
N SER A 59 2.51 1.47 -13.97
CA SER A 59 3.36 2.28 -14.84
C SER A 59 3.29 3.78 -14.55
N SER A 60 2.26 4.24 -13.81
CA SER A 60 2.12 5.64 -13.39
C SER A 60 2.64 5.91 -11.99
N VAL A 61 2.95 4.87 -11.21
CA VAL A 61 3.33 4.95 -9.81
C VAL A 61 4.85 4.92 -9.69
N GLN A 62 5.40 5.90 -8.97
CA GLN A 62 6.81 5.98 -8.63
C GLN A 62 7.11 5.09 -7.41
N HIS A 63 6.38 5.31 -6.31
CA HIS A 63 6.48 4.51 -5.10
C HIS A 63 5.22 4.63 -4.25
N ILE A 64 5.12 3.74 -3.25
CA ILE A 64 3.99 3.66 -2.32
C ILE A 64 4.49 3.66 -0.89
N GLU A 65 3.78 4.38 -0.03
CA GLU A 65 4.02 4.39 1.41
C GLU A 65 2.76 3.93 2.14
N VAL A 66 2.96 3.08 3.16
CA VAL A 66 1.90 2.61 4.04
C VAL A 66 2.27 2.94 5.47
N SER A 67 1.38 3.61 6.20
CA SER A 67 1.58 4.01 7.59
C SER A 67 0.36 3.70 8.46
N PRO A 68 0.52 3.18 9.69
CA PRO A 68 1.75 2.62 10.22
C PRO A 68 2.17 1.37 9.43
N ALA A 69 3.47 1.07 9.48
CA ALA A 69 4.05 -0.10 8.83
C ALA A 69 3.23 -1.39 9.15
N PRO A 70 2.97 -2.27 8.17
CA PRO A 70 2.31 -3.54 8.42
C PRO A 70 3.07 -4.39 9.45
N THR A 71 2.35 -5.15 10.29
CA THR A 71 2.96 -6.03 11.30
C THR A 71 3.69 -7.21 10.67
N SER A 72 3.18 -7.72 9.56
CA SER A 72 3.83 -8.75 8.74
C SER A 72 4.44 -8.11 7.50
N MET A 73 5.74 -8.32 7.32
CA MET A 73 6.49 -7.84 6.16
C MET A 73 6.92 -9.01 5.28
N PRO A 74 6.99 -8.82 3.94
CA PRO A 74 7.60 -9.78 3.04
C PRO A 74 9.05 -10.12 3.39
N PHE A 75 9.51 -11.27 2.89
CA PHE A 75 10.92 -11.64 2.94
C PHE A 75 11.77 -10.63 2.17
N GLY A 76 12.93 -10.25 2.72
CA GLY A 76 13.86 -9.29 2.11
C GLY A 76 13.62 -7.82 2.45
N VAL A 77 12.55 -7.46 3.19
CA VAL A 77 12.35 -6.09 3.66
C VAL A 77 13.41 -5.71 4.71
N ILE A 78 14.12 -4.60 4.49
CA ILE A 78 15.05 -4.01 5.46
C ILE A 78 14.23 -3.33 6.57
N LYS A 79 14.39 -3.80 7.80
CA LYS A 79 13.66 -3.30 8.97
C LYS A 79 14.49 -2.24 9.71
N LEU A 80 13.81 -1.34 10.42
CA LEU A 80 14.41 -0.32 11.30
C LEU A 80 15.36 0.67 10.57
N ALA A 81 15.20 0.82 9.25
CA ALA A 81 15.90 1.85 8.49
C ALA A 81 15.41 3.25 8.91
N LYS A 82 16.31 4.23 8.82
CA LYS A 82 16.00 5.65 9.01
C LYS A 82 16.25 6.38 7.69
N VAL A 83 15.31 7.23 7.29
CA VAL A 83 15.54 8.17 6.20
C VAL A 83 16.55 9.21 6.70
N LEU A 84 17.64 9.38 5.96
CA LEU A 84 18.60 10.46 6.19
C LEU A 84 18.27 11.58 5.20
N GLU A 85 18.14 12.80 5.71
CA GLU A 85 17.93 14.02 4.90
C GLU A 85 19.26 14.66 4.50
#